data_AF-A0A1G6B350-F1
#
_entry.id   AF-A0A1G6B350-F1
#
_cell.length_a   1.000
_cell.length_b   1.000
_cell.length_c   1.000
_cell.angle_alpha   90.00
_cell.angle_beta   90.00
_cell.angle_gamma   90.00
#
_symmetry.space_group_name_H-M   'P 1'
#
loop_
_entity.id
_entity.type
_entity.pdbx_description
1 polymer ?
#
loop_
_entity_poly.entity_id
_entity_poly.type
_entity_poly.pdbx_seq_one_letter_code
_entity_poly.pdbx_strand_id
1 'polypeptide(L)' 'MGTMDEEKLKGKVIVDAEITGYGITLKLSDGTIFKYEASDGGYSVWDWAESEE' A
#
# COMPACT_ATOMS: atom_id res chain seq x y z
N MET A 1 -7.53 -15.40 11.95
CA MET A 1 -6.81 -14.11 11.97
C MET A 1 -6.38 -13.83 10.53
N GLY A 2 -6.81 -12.70 9.96
CA GLY A 2 -6.32 -12.17 8.68
C GLY A 2 -7.16 -12.46 7.43
N THR A 3 -8.43 -12.04 7.39
CA THR A 3 -9.22 -11.91 6.14
C THR A 3 -9.71 -10.48 5.90
N MET A 4 -9.48 -9.56 6.86
CA MET A 4 -9.97 -8.17 6.80
C MET A 4 -9.13 -7.25 5.90
N ASP A 5 -7.90 -7.62 5.55
CA ASP A 5 -6.96 -6.74 4.85
C ASP A 5 -7.05 -6.85 3.31
N GLU A 6 -7.41 -8.01 2.77
CA GLU A 6 -7.57 -8.21 1.31
C GLU A 6 -8.79 -7.48 0.73
N GLU A 7 -9.83 -7.25 1.52
CA GLU A 7 -11.03 -6.54 1.06
C GLU A 7 -10.79 -5.03 0.89
N LYS A 8 -9.78 -4.48 1.56
CA LYS A 8 -9.51 -3.03 1.56
C LYS A 8 -8.99 -2.50 0.22
N LEU A 9 -8.44 -3.35 -0.64
CA LEU A 9 -7.90 -2.94 -1.94
C LEU A 9 -8.84 -3.27 -3.11
N LYS A 10 -9.85 -4.13 -2.90
CA LYS A 10 -10.77 -4.54 -3.95
C LYS A 10 -11.65 -3.38 -4.40
N GLY A 11 -11.71 -3.17 -5.72
CA GLY A 11 -12.52 -2.11 -6.33
C GLY A 11 -11.93 -0.71 -6.23
N LYS A 12 -10.75 -0.53 -5.60
CA LYS A 12 -10.05 0.76 -5.55
C LYS A 12 -9.26 0.98 -6.83
N VAL A 13 -9.25 2.22 -7.30
CA VAL A 13 -8.47 2.63 -8.48
C VAL A 13 -7.18 3.27 -8.01
N ILE A 14 -6.05 2.81 -8.55
CA ILE A 14 -4.75 3.44 -8.33
C ILE A 14 -4.71 4.73 -9.15
N VAL A 15 -4.51 5.87 -8.48
CA VAL A 15 -4.42 7.19 -9.14
C VAL A 15 -2.99 7.69 -9.27
N ASP A 16 -2.09 7.20 -8.42
CA ASP A 16 -0.66 7.51 -8.48
C ASP A 16 0.15 6.31 -7.94
N ALA A 17 1.33 6.11 -8.50
CA ALA A 17 2.24 5.04 -8.08
C ALA A 17 3.69 5.52 -8.16
N GLU A 18 4.37 5.50 -7.02
CA GLU A 18 5.80 5.77 -6.92
C GLU A 18 6.54 4.46 -6.66
N ILE A 19 7.53 4.17 -7.50
CA ILE A 19 8.35 2.97 -7.39
C ILE A 19 9.79 3.43 -7.15
N THR A 20 10.37 2.97 -6.06
CA THR A 20 11.79 3.11 -5.76
C THR A 20 12.49 1.77 -6.01
N GLY A 21 13.83 1.76 -5.99
CA GLY A 21 14.59 0.51 -6.18
C GLY A 21 14.25 -0.60 -5.18
N TYR A 22 13.59 -0.28 -4.07
CA TYR A 22 13.33 -1.19 -2.96
C TYR A 22 11.90 -1.08 -2.41
N GLY A 23 11.01 -0.27 -3.02
CA GLY A 23 9.69 -0.02 -2.46
C GLY A 23 8.68 0.53 -3.45
N ILE A 24 7.41 0.43 -3.09
CA ILE A 24 6.26 0.87 -3.87
C ILE A 24 5.34 1.65 -2.94
N THR A 25 4.99 2.87 -3.33
CA THR A 25 3.92 3.65 -2.70
C THR A 25 2.78 3.82 -3.71
N LEU A 26 1.58 3.37 -3.36
CA LEU A 26 0.38 3.52 -4.17
C LEU A 26 -0.56 4.52 -3.50
N LYS A 27 -1.09 5.46 -4.28
CA LYS A 27 -2.20 6.32 -3.87
C LYS A 27 -3.46 5.86 -4.59
N LEU A 28 -4.51 5.64 -3.81
CA LEU A 28 -5.81 5.18 -4.31
C LEU A 28 -6.79 6.35 -4.44
N SER A 29 -7.82 6.17 -5.27
CA SER A 29 -8.81 7.19 -5.61
C SER A 29 -9.61 7.71 -4.42
N ASP A 30 -9.69 6.92 -3.35
CA ASP A 30 -10.37 7.24 -2.09
C ASP A 30 -9.43 7.91 -1.07
N GLY A 31 -8.19 8.24 -1.45
CA GLY A 31 -7.22 8.89 -0.56
C GLY A 31 -6.38 7.94 0.30
N THR A 32 -6.64 6.64 0.24
CA THR A 32 -5.81 5.61 0.87
C THR A 32 -4.40 5.62 0.27
N ILE A 33 -3.38 5.53 1.13
CA ILE A 33 -1.99 5.34 0.72
C ILE A 33 -1.53 3.97 1.18
N PHE A 34 -1.08 3.14 0.24
CA PHE A 34 -0.47 1.84 0.50
C PHE A 34 1.04 1.94 0.28
N LYS A 35 1.83 1.50 1.26
CA LYS A 35 3.30 1.48 1.17
C LYS A 35 3.80 0.06 1.32
N TYR A 36 4.70 -0.33 0.45
CA TYR A 36 5.41 -1.59 0.48
C TYR A 36 6.90 -1.31 0.38
N GLU A 37 7.69 -1.88 1.29
CA GLU A 37 9.15 -1.85 1.22
C GLU A 37 9.68 -3.28 1.25
N ALA A 38 10.42 -3.64 0.20
CA ALA A 38 11.23 -4.82 0.13
C ALA A 38 12.57 -4.52 0.82
N SER A 39 12.80 -5.09 2.00
CA SER A 39 14.11 -4.99 2.64
C SER A 39 15.09 -5.96 2.00
N ASP A 40 16.32 -5.49 1.75
CA ASP A 40 17.43 -6.25 1.18
C ASP A 40 17.84 -7.48 2.03
N GLY A 41 17.34 -7.58 3.27
CA GLY A 41 17.62 -8.65 4.24
C GLY A 41 16.60 -9.79 4.34
N GLY A 42 15.67 -9.92 3.38
CA GLY A 42 14.73 -11.06 3.31
C GLY A 42 13.41 -10.90 4.06
N TYR A 43 13.10 -9.70 4.54
CA TYR A 43 11.79 -9.35 5.11
C TYR A 43 11.15 -8.22 4.30
N SER A 44 9.88 -8.39 3.94
CA SER A 44 9.08 -7.31 3.36
C SER A 44 8.11 -6.77 4.40
N VAL A 45 7.94 -5.46 4.43
CA VAL A 45 6.97 -4.78 5.31
C VAL A 45 6.02 -3.99 4.43
N TRP A 46 4.74 -3.98 4.81
CA TRP A 46 3.73 -3.13 4.20
C TRP A 46 2.96 -2.37 5.28
N ASP A 47 2.51 -1.18 4.92
CA ASP A 47 1.74 -0.29 5.78
C ASP A 47 0.66 0.42 4.96
N TRP A 48 -0.43 0.81 5.61
CA TRP A 48 -1.47 1.63 4.99
C TRP A 48 -1.84 2.79 5.89
N ALA A 49 -2.00 3.96 5.29
CA ALA A 49 -2.53 5.14 5.95
C ALA A 49 -3.81 5.57 5.25
N GLU A 50 -4.87 5.75 6.03
CA GLU A 50 -6.06 6.49 5.60
C GLU A 50 -5.73 7.97 5.86
N SER A 51 -5.89 8.82 4.86
CA SER A 51 -5.77 10.26 5.11
C SER A 51 -6.95 10.65 5.99
N GLU A 52 -6.71 10.91 7.28
CA GLU A 52 -7.68 11.56 8.16
C GLU A 52 -7.88 12.99 7.64
N GLU A 53 -9.08 13.29 7.16
CA GLU A 53 -9.53 14.62 6.75
C GLU A 53 -9.67 15.57 7.96
#